data_AF-A0A374E3M1-F1
#
_entry.id   AF-A0A374E3M1-F1
#
_cell.length_a   1.000
_cell.length_b   1.000
_cell.length_c   1.000
_cell.angle_alpha   90.00
_cell.angle_beta   90.00
_cell.angle_gamma   90.00
#
_symmetry.space_group_name_H-M   'P 1'
#
loop_
_entity.id
_entity.type
_entity.pdbx_description
1 polymer ?
#
loop_
_entity_poly.entity_id
_entity_poly.type
_entity_poly.pdbx_seq_one_letter_code
_entity_poly.pdbx_strand_id
1 'polypeptide(L)'
;MNKTNKITVCVEGKNIKVEVGTYTLRTLIIKKLNGMAAFKESKHQYKIWTISKRKNVREKLALEGKSKEEINDICNRINCFKWKIFAKRTKIDYIEGNIQFCHFLAKKYYTSYLTLKEAEKHIQEFVDDLKERNRSSNTIHDYLASVCKTFGKYMGDYEHPIRHGVCLKVEPMKYNTKLGEKARDLGLLTGLRRNELAQLKIKDIKFIDCETVHIFSIGKGGKHNRTVLKGIVAVEKLKEYIREAEEKGSDFLLTKAEARVPDALHYCRAICAQNTYYAVLKEMENDPAKRAEYVQKIKNEFKRCKRKLKEDLNKPYRLRGYNREAALSIGKPIVYDRVAAMYVSLFILHHFRTDTTILHYLVK
;
A
#
# COMPACT_ATOMS: atom_id res chain seq x y z
N MET A 1 -38.24 6.65 -12.83
CA MET A 1 -37.52 5.75 -13.77
C MET A 1 -36.59 6.61 -14.63
N ASN A 2 -35.30 6.28 -14.72
CA ASN A 2 -34.42 6.96 -15.68
C ASN A 2 -34.88 6.57 -17.09
N LYS A 3 -35.18 7.55 -17.96
CA LYS A 3 -35.45 7.28 -19.37
C LYS A 3 -34.17 6.70 -19.99
N THR A 4 -34.30 5.54 -20.62
CA THR A 4 -33.21 4.86 -21.33
C THR A 4 -33.58 4.77 -22.80
N ASN A 5 -32.64 5.10 -23.67
CA ASN A 5 -32.78 5.04 -25.12
C ASN A 5 -31.74 4.07 -25.68
N LYS A 6 -31.99 3.49 -26.85
CA LYS A 6 -30.99 2.73 -27.59
C LYS A 6 -30.54 3.56 -28.78
N ILE A 7 -29.23 3.72 -28.93
CA ILE A 7 -28.63 4.36 -30.10
C ILE A 7 -27.79 3.34 -30.87
N THR A 8 -27.68 3.52 -32.18
CA THR A 8 -26.77 2.73 -33.02
C THR A 8 -25.44 3.48 -33.11
N VAL A 9 -24.34 2.80 -32.83
CA VAL A 9 -22.98 3.33 -32.93
C VAL A 9 -22.19 2.41 -33.84
N CYS A 10 -21.41 2.99 -34.75
CA CYS A 10 -20.45 2.23 -35.56
C CYS A 10 -19.16 2.06 -34.77
N VAL A 11 -18.81 0.81 -34.43
CA VAL A 11 -17.57 0.44 -33.74
C VAL A 11 -16.84 -0.54 -34.64
N GLU A 12 -15.63 -0.18 -35.08
CA GLU A 12 -14.79 -1.01 -35.97
C GLU A 12 -15.54 -1.48 -37.24
N GLY A 13 -16.33 -0.57 -37.84
CA GLY A 13 -17.11 -0.87 -39.04
C GLY A 13 -18.41 -1.66 -38.80
N LYS A 14 -18.74 -2.00 -37.56
CA LYS A 14 -19.97 -2.72 -37.20
C LYS A 14 -20.96 -1.81 -36.48
N ASN A 15 -22.23 -1.86 -36.90
CA ASN A 15 -23.31 -1.15 -36.22
C ASN A 15 -23.77 -1.92 -34.98
N ILE A 16 -23.56 -1.33 -33.80
CA ILE A 16 -23.92 -1.90 -32.50
C ILE A 16 -24.97 -1.02 -31.84
N LYS A 17 -26.02 -1.63 -31.28
CA LYS A 17 -27.02 -0.93 -30.48
C LYS A 17 -26.58 -0.88 -29.02
N VAL A 18 -26.45 0.32 -28.45
CA VAL A 18 -26.05 0.54 -27.06
C VAL A 18 -27.10 1.30 -26.28
N GLU A 19 -27.26 0.98 -24.99
CA GLU A 19 -28.21 1.63 -24.09
C GLU A 19 -27.59 2.89 -23.47
N VAL A 20 -28.23 4.04 -23.68
CA VAL A 20 -27.84 5.34 -23.15
C VAL A 20 -28.92 5.93 -22.25
N GLY A 21 -28.50 6.72 -21.27
CA GLY A 21 -29.37 7.41 -20.33
C GLY A 21 -29.21 8.93 -20.38
N THR A 22 -29.92 9.61 -19.47
CA THR A 22 -29.94 11.08 -19.37
C THR A 22 -28.65 11.69 -18.81
N TYR A 23 -27.93 10.95 -17.97
CA TYR A 23 -26.71 11.41 -17.32
C TYR A 23 -25.49 10.69 -17.88
N THR A 24 -24.35 11.37 -17.90
CA THR A 24 -23.08 10.72 -18.26
C THR A 24 -22.76 9.59 -17.27
N LEU A 25 -22.10 8.55 -17.78
CA LEU A 25 -21.66 7.40 -17.00
C LEU A 25 -20.80 7.83 -15.80
N ARG A 26 -19.93 8.83 -16.01
CA ARG A 26 -19.11 9.42 -14.95
C ARG A 26 -19.96 9.96 -13.80
N THR A 27 -21.01 10.72 -14.11
CA THR A 27 -21.93 11.26 -13.09
C THR A 27 -22.65 10.15 -12.33
N LEU A 28 -23.12 9.12 -13.04
CA LEU A 28 -23.77 7.96 -12.43
C LEU A 28 -22.84 7.21 -11.46
N ILE A 29 -21.58 6.98 -11.87
CA ILE A 29 -20.58 6.30 -11.04
C ILE A 29 -20.22 7.12 -9.80
N ILE A 30 -19.97 8.43 -9.95
CA ILE A 30 -19.65 9.30 -8.81
C ILE A 30 -20.80 9.32 -7.80
N LYS A 31 -22.06 9.43 -8.28
CA LYS A 31 -23.24 9.35 -7.42
C LYS A 31 -23.29 8.02 -6.66
N LYS A 32 -23.03 6.90 -7.35
CA LYS A 32 -22.99 5.57 -6.72
C LYS A 32 -21.90 5.45 -5.66
N LEU A 33 -20.66 5.86 -5.97
CA LEU A 33 -19.53 5.83 -5.03
C LEU A 33 -19.73 6.76 -3.83
N ASN A 34 -20.39 7.91 -4.01
CA ASN A 34 -20.79 8.78 -2.90
C ASN A 34 -21.80 8.10 -1.97
N GLY A 35 -22.78 7.37 -2.53
CA GLY A 35 -23.71 6.56 -1.74
C GLY A 35 -23.05 5.42 -0.95
N MET A 36 -21.84 5.00 -1.32
CA MET A 36 -21.08 3.98 -0.59
C MET A 36 -20.21 4.57 0.55
N ALA A 37 -20.17 5.88 0.75
CA ALA A 37 -19.29 6.50 1.74
C ALA A 37 -19.69 6.13 3.17
N ALA A 38 -18.73 5.64 3.95
CA ALA A 38 -18.91 5.11 5.31
C ALA A 38 -17.76 5.58 6.23
N PHE A 39 -17.37 6.85 6.12
CA PHE A 39 -16.13 7.37 6.70
C PHE A 39 -16.06 7.36 8.23
N LYS A 40 -17.22 7.36 8.91
CA LYS A 40 -17.31 7.32 10.37
C LYS A 40 -17.51 5.90 10.92
N GLU A 41 -17.64 4.91 10.04
CA GLU A 41 -17.89 3.52 10.43
C GLU A 41 -16.59 2.73 10.64
N SER A 42 -16.58 1.78 11.57
CA SER A 42 -15.42 0.94 11.81
C SER A 42 -15.33 -0.21 10.80
N LYS A 43 -14.38 -0.11 9.86
CA LYS A 43 -14.05 -1.22 8.93
C LYS A 43 -13.73 -2.52 9.67
N HIS A 44 -13.15 -2.44 10.87
CA HIS A 44 -12.79 -3.63 11.65
C HIS A 44 -14.03 -4.41 12.09
N GLN A 45 -15.09 -3.74 12.53
CA GLN A 45 -16.35 -4.39 12.92
C GLN A 45 -16.96 -5.17 11.76
N TYR A 46 -17.01 -4.57 10.57
CA TYR A 46 -17.49 -5.28 9.37
C TYR A 46 -16.62 -6.49 8.98
N LYS A 47 -15.32 -6.48 9.25
CA LYS A 47 -14.46 -7.65 9.05
C LYS A 47 -14.82 -8.76 10.02
N ILE A 48 -15.02 -8.45 11.29
CA ILE A 48 -15.48 -9.44 12.30
C ILE A 48 -16.81 -10.04 11.85
N TRP A 49 -17.76 -9.19 11.43
CA TRP A 49 -19.05 -9.66 10.96
C TRP A 49 -18.94 -10.55 9.72
N THR A 50 -18.06 -10.20 8.77
CA THR A 50 -17.79 -11.04 7.59
C THR A 50 -17.24 -12.41 7.98
N ILE A 51 -16.31 -12.47 8.95
CA ILE A 51 -15.75 -13.74 9.45
C ILE A 51 -16.84 -14.58 10.10
N SER A 52 -17.66 -13.99 10.97
CA SER A 52 -18.78 -14.66 11.62
C SER A 52 -19.79 -15.21 10.60
N LYS A 53 -20.22 -14.41 9.60
CA LYS A 53 -21.11 -14.89 8.54
C LYS A 53 -20.51 -16.04 7.74
N ARG A 54 -19.22 -15.96 7.38
CA ARG A 54 -18.52 -17.03 6.66
C ARG A 54 -18.45 -18.32 7.49
N LYS A 55 -18.25 -18.21 8.80
CA LYS A 55 -18.27 -19.37 9.71
C LYS A 55 -19.63 -20.06 9.69
N ASN A 56 -20.71 -19.31 9.91
CA ASN A 56 -22.06 -19.86 9.92
C ASN A 56 -22.45 -20.51 8.58
N VAL A 57 -22.12 -19.86 7.46
CA VAL A 57 -22.38 -20.43 6.12
C VAL A 57 -21.56 -21.70 5.90
N ARG A 58 -20.29 -21.72 6.29
CA ARG A 58 -19.44 -22.90 6.18
C ARG A 58 -20.00 -24.08 6.96
N GLU A 59 -20.43 -23.86 8.20
CA GLU A 59 -21.02 -24.91 9.05
C GLU A 59 -22.32 -25.43 8.44
N LYS A 60 -23.20 -24.54 7.99
CA LYS A 60 -24.46 -24.92 7.34
C LYS A 60 -24.22 -25.77 6.08
N LEU A 61 -23.36 -25.30 5.17
CA LEU A 61 -23.11 -26.01 3.91
C LEU A 61 -22.38 -27.34 4.11
N ALA A 62 -21.55 -27.46 5.16
CA ALA A 62 -20.93 -28.73 5.53
C ALA A 62 -21.97 -29.75 6.01
N LEU A 63 -22.99 -29.31 6.77
CA LEU A 63 -24.12 -30.16 7.16
C LEU A 63 -24.98 -30.56 5.95
N GLU A 64 -25.11 -29.69 4.96
CA GLU A 64 -25.77 -29.98 3.68
C GLU A 64 -24.93 -30.90 2.75
N GLY A 65 -23.76 -31.38 3.21
CA GLY A 65 -22.93 -32.34 2.47
C GLY A 65 -22.13 -31.74 1.30
N LYS A 66 -22.02 -30.40 1.21
CA LYS A 66 -21.23 -29.76 0.13
C LYS A 66 -19.74 -30.04 0.25
N SER A 67 -19.08 -30.07 -0.90
CA SER A 67 -17.62 -30.22 -0.95
C SER A 67 -16.91 -29.01 -0.33
N LYS A 68 -15.68 -29.22 0.16
CA LYS A 68 -14.86 -28.13 0.74
C LYS A 68 -14.58 -27.02 -0.26
N GLU A 69 -14.48 -27.36 -1.55
CA GLU A 69 -14.22 -26.42 -2.64
C GLU A 69 -15.43 -25.49 -2.86
N GLU A 70 -16.62 -26.06 -3.05
CA GLU A 70 -17.86 -25.28 -3.19
C GLU A 70 -18.10 -24.36 -1.99
N ILE A 71 -17.88 -24.88 -0.77
CA ILE A 71 -18.01 -24.09 0.45
C ILE A 71 -17.06 -22.89 0.43
N ASN A 72 -15.80 -23.11 0.03
CA ASN A 72 -14.82 -22.04 -0.02
C ASN A 72 -15.17 -20.98 -1.07
N ASP A 73 -15.65 -21.37 -2.24
CA ASP A 73 -16.08 -20.44 -3.29
C ASP A 73 -17.25 -19.55 -2.83
N ILE A 74 -18.26 -20.15 -2.21
CA ILE A 74 -19.38 -19.41 -1.63
C ILE A 74 -18.90 -18.46 -0.52
N CYS A 75 -18.11 -18.98 0.43
CA CYS A 75 -17.61 -18.18 1.55
C CYS A 75 -16.73 -17.00 1.08
N ASN A 76 -15.92 -17.20 0.04
CA ASN A 76 -15.04 -16.16 -0.49
C ASN A 76 -15.82 -14.98 -1.07
N ARG A 77 -17.04 -15.21 -1.59
CA ARG A 77 -17.93 -14.16 -2.10
C ARG A 77 -18.64 -13.38 -0.99
N ILE A 78 -18.71 -13.89 0.25
CA ILE A 78 -19.33 -13.17 1.38
C ILE A 78 -18.45 -11.99 1.81
N ASN A 79 -18.99 -10.77 1.74
CA ASN A 79 -18.34 -9.54 2.20
C ASN A 79 -19.38 -8.54 2.73
N CYS A 80 -19.44 -8.37 4.06
CA CYS A 80 -20.42 -7.49 4.71
C CYS A 80 -20.20 -5.99 4.45
N PHE A 81 -19.08 -5.60 3.86
CA PHE A 81 -18.75 -4.21 3.54
C PHE A 81 -18.53 -3.99 2.03
N LYS A 82 -19.11 -4.87 1.20
CA LYS A 82 -19.05 -4.79 -0.27
C LYS A 82 -19.45 -3.42 -0.80
N TRP A 83 -20.46 -2.77 -0.19
CA TRP A 83 -20.98 -1.47 -0.62
C TRP A 83 -20.53 -0.30 0.26
N LYS A 84 -19.44 -0.45 1.01
CA LYS A 84 -18.94 0.57 1.95
C LYS A 84 -17.51 1.02 1.60
N ILE A 85 -17.26 2.32 1.73
CA ILE A 85 -15.95 2.97 1.52
C ILE A 85 -15.59 3.78 2.77
N PHE A 86 -14.58 3.31 3.51
CA PHE A 86 -14.25 3.83 4.84
C PHE A 86 -13.24 4.98 4.85
N ALA A 87 -12.56 5.24 3.73
CA ALA A 87 -11.51 6.26 3.67
C ALA A 87 -11.73 7.21 2.47
N LYS A 88 -11.58 8.52 2.72
CA LYS A 88 -11.70 9.56 1.68
C LYS A 88 -10.73 9.32 0.51
N ARG A 89 -9.46 9.03 0.82
CA ARG A 89 -8.45 8.76 -0.22
C ARG A 89 -8.82 7.54 -1.07
N THR A 90 -9.26 6.45 -0.45
CA THR A 90 -9.73 5.27 -1.21
C THR A 90 -10.93 5.59 -2.11
N LYS A 91 -11.84 6.48 -1.69
CA LYS A 91 -12.93 6.94 -2.58
C LYS A 91 -12.38 7.69 -3.79
N ILE A 92 -11.39 8.58 -3.57
CA ILE A 92 -10.73 9.32 -4.65
C ILE A 92 -10.05 8.35 -5.62
N ASP A 93 -9.27 7.39 -5.11
CA ASP A 93 -8.60 6.38 -5.95
C ASP A 93 -9.63 5.58 -6.79
N TYR A 94 -10.77 5.21 -6.19
CA TYR A 94 -11.85 4.55 -6.94
C TYR A 94 -12.49 5.45 -8.00
N ILE A 95 -12.67 6.74 -7.73
CA ILE A 95 -13.16 7.69 -8.73
C ILE A 95 -12.16 7.80 -9.88
N GLU A 96 -10.87 7.97 -9.59
CA GLU A 96 -9.80 8.06 -10.59
C GLU A 96 -9.74 6.81 -11.48
N GLY A 97 -9.82 5.60 -10.89
CA GLY A 97 -9.86 4.35 -11.65
C GLY A 97 -11.09 4.22 -12.54
N ASN A 98 -12.27 4.62 -12.05
CA ASN A 98 -13.50 4.61 -12.87
C ASN A 98 -13.49 5.69 -13.96
N ILE A 99 -12.79 6.82 -13.78
CA ILE A 99 -12.64 7.82 -14.85
C ILE A 99 -11.92 7.23 -16.05
N GLN A 100 -10.88 6.40 -15.83
CA GLN A 100 -10.18 5.72 -16.92
C GLN A 100 -11.13 4.77 -17.68
N PHE A 101 -11.99 4.06 -16.96
CA PHE A 101 -13.02 3.21 -17.56
C PHE A 101 -14.04 4.02 -18.38
N CYS A 102 -14.51 5.15 -17.86
CA CYS A 102 -15.38 6.06 -18.59
C CYS A 102 -14.73 6.58 -19.88
N HIS A 103 -13.44 6.94 -19.83
CA HIS A 103 -12.71 7.41 -21.02
C HIS A 103 -12.57 6.31 -22.07
N PHE A 104 -12.26 5.08 -21.66
CA PHE A 104 -12.22 3.92 -22.54
C PHE A 104 -13.55 3.74 -23.27
N LEU A 105 -14.67 3.69 -22.54
CA LEU A 105 -15.99 3.49 -23.14
C LEU A 105 -16.44 4.67 -24.00
N ALA A 106 -16.15 5.91 -23.59
CA ALA A 106 -16.48 7.09 -24.38
C ALA A 106 -15.72 7.11 -25.70
N LYS A 107 -14.46 6.65 -25.72
CA LYS A 107 -13.69 6.48 -26.95
C LYS A 107 -14.25 5.37 -27.83
N LYS A 108 -14.58 4.21 -27.25
CA LYS A 108 -15.08 3.04 -28.01
C LYS A 108 -16.46 3.28 -28.63
N TYR A 109 -17.37 3.89 -27.87
CA TYR A 109 -18.77 4.06 -28.26
C TYR A 109 -19.13 5.48 -28.71
N TYR A 110 -18.14 6.37 -28.82
CA TYR A 110 -18.33 7.78 -29.19
C TYR A 110 -19.40 8.51 -28.35
N THR A 111 -19.64 8.05 -27.12
CA THR A 111 -20.66 8.59 -26.22
C THR A 111 -20.29 8.37 -24.76
N SER A 112 -20.53 9.39 -23.94
CA SER A 112 -20.32 9.32 -22.49
C SER A 112 -21.59 8.95 -21.69
N TYR A 113 -22.71 8.70 -22.37
CA TYR A 113 -24.04 8.56 -21.77
C TYR A 113 -24.49 7.11 -21.57
N LEU A 114 -23.57 6.14 -21.67
CA LEU A 114 -23.88 4.73 -21.43
C LEU A 114 -24.50 4.52 -20.03
N THR A 115 -25.48 3.63 -19.95
CA THR A 115 -26.06 3.25 -18.65
C THR A 115 -25.07 2.40 -17.86
N LEU A 116 -25.26 2.31 -16.53
CA LEU A 116 -24.45 1.43 -15.68
C LEU A 116 -24.56 -0.04 -16.12
N LYS A 117 -25.76 -0.48 -16.52
CA LYS A 117 -26.00 -1.85 -16.98
C LYS A 117 -25.26 -2.15 -18.27
N GLU A 118 -25.21 -1.19 -19.19
CA GLU A 118 -24.45 -1.33 -20.43
C GLU A 118 -22.94 -1.33 -20.16
N ALA A 119 -22.45 -0.37 -19.38
CA ALA A 119 -21.04 -0.27 -19.01
C ALA A 119 -20.50 -1.55 -18.34
N GLU A 120 -21.29 -2.20 -17.47
CA GLU A 120 -20.90 -3.42 -16.75
C GLU A 120 -20.44 -4.56 -17.67
N LYS A 121 -20.94 -4.64 -18.91
CA LYS A 121 -20.59 -5.69 -19.87
C LYS A 121 -19.15 -5.58 -20.38
N HIS A 122 -18.58 -4.38 -20.33
CA HIS A 122 -17.32 -4.03 -21.01
C HIS A 122 -16.11 -4.01 -20.05
N ILE A 123 -16.25 -4.60 -18.86
CA ILE A 123 -15.18 -4.58 -17.84
C ILE A 123 -13.97 -5.41 -18.29
N GLN A 124 -14.17 -6.58 -18.91
CA GLN A 124 -13.07 -7.40 -19.42
C GLN A 124 -12.32 -6.68 -20.55
N GLU A 125 -13.05 -6.11 -21.52
CA GLU A 125 -12.45 -5.36 -22.62
C GLU A 125 -11.59 -4.17 -22.13
N PHE A 126 -12.02 -3.51 -21.05
CA PHE A 126 -11.20 -2.47 -20.42
C PHE A 126 -9.91 -3.01 -19.83
N VAL A 127 -9.94 -4.20 -19.22
CA VAL A 127 -8.71 -4.85 -18.72
C VAL A 127 -7.76 -5.15 -19.87
N ASP A 128 -8.28 -5.65 -20.98
CA ASP A 128 -7.48 -6.01 -22.16
C ASP A 128 -6.88 -4.77 -22.84
N ASP A 129 -7.63 -3.68 -22.98
CA ASP A 129 -7.10 -2.38 -23.43
C ASP A 129 -5.98 -1.85 -22.51
N LEU A 130 -6.07 -2.06 -21.20
CA LEU A 130 -4.97 -1.68 -20.30
C LEU A 130 -3.72 -2.56 -20.50
N LYS A 131 -3.89 -3.86 -20.81
CA LYS A 131 -2.78 -4.77 -21.16
C LYS A 131 -2.11 -4.30 -22.45
N GLU A 132 -2.88 -4.00 -23.49
CA GLU A 132 -2.39 -3.52 -24.80
C GLU A 132 -1.62 -2.19 -24.66
N ARG A 133 -2.08 -1.31 -23.77
CA ARG A 133 -1.37 -0.06 -23.43
C ARG A 133 -0.15 -0.26 -22.54
N ASN A 134 0.31 -1.51 -22.32
CA ASN A 134 1.45 -1.88 -21.49
C ASN A 134 1.39 -1.28 -20.07
N ARG A 135 0.18 -1.17 -19.48
CA ARG A 135 0.04 -0.72 -18.10
C ARG A 135 0.59 -1.78 -17.14
N SER A 136 1.16 -1.33 -16.03
CA SER A 136 1.70 -2.25 -15.04
C SER A 136 0.60 -3.10 -14.40
N SER A 137 0.92 -4.32 -13.97
CA SER A 137 -0.03 -5.19 -13.26
C SER A 137 -0.64 -4.49 -12.03
N ASN A 138 0.12 -3.62 -11.34
CA ASN A 138 -0.41 -2.83 -10.23
C ASN A 138 -1.48 -1.83 -10.68
N THR A 139 -1.21 -1.08 -11.75
CA THR A 139 -2.15 -0.12 -12.33
C THR A 139 -3.43 -0.81 -12.80
N ILE A 140 -3.29 -1.94 -13.50
CA ILE A 140 -4.44 -2.74 -13.96
C ILE A 140 -5.28 -3.21 -12.78
N HIS A 141 -4.66 -3.73 -11.72
CA HIS A 141 -5.36 -4.14 -10.50
C HIS A 141 -6.08 -2.98 -9.81
N ASP A 142 -5.44 -1.81 -9.69
CA ASP A 142 -6.03 -0.66 -9.01
C ASP A 142 -7.27 -0.14 -9.78
N TYR A 143 -7.19 -0.07 -11.12
CA TYR A 143 -8.32 0.32 -11.96
C TYR A 143 -9.42 -0.73 -11.95
N LEU A 144 -9.09 -2.02 -12.12
CA LEU A 144 -10.07 -3.10 -12.08
C LEU A 144 -10.75 -3.19 -10.70
N ALA A 145 -10.01 -3.05 -9.60
CA ALA A 145 -10.58 -3.01 -8.25
C ALA A 145 -11.60 -1.88 -8.09
N SER A 146 -11.30 -0.71 -8.67
CA SER A 146 -12.18 0.46 -8.67
C SER A 146 -13.48 0.19 -9.41
N VAL A 147 -13.39 -0.40 -10.60
CA VAL A 147 -14.54 -0.77 -11.43
C VAL A 147 -15.35 -1.87 -10.75
N CYS A 148 -14.71 -2.95 -10.30
CA CYS A 148 -15.35 -4.04 -9.56
C CYS A 148 -16.10 -3.54 -8.32
N LYS A 149 -15.54 -2.57 -7.58
CA LYS A 149 -16.21 -1.96 -6.43
C LYS A 149 -17.50 -1.24 -6.84
N THR A 150 -17.49 -0.49 -7.94
CA THR A 150 -18.67 0.22 -8.46
C THR A 150 -19.77 -0.73 -8.88
N PHE A 151 -19.44 -1.82 -9.58
CA PHE A 151 -20.41 -2.78 -10.12
C PHE A 151 -20.71 -3.94 -9.17
N GLY A 152 -20.01 -4.05 -8.04
CA GLY A 152 -20.18 -5.17 -7.11
C GLY A 152 -19.72 -6.50 -7.70
N LYS A 153 -18.68 -6.48 -8.53
CA LYS A 153 -18.06 -7.67 -9.14
C LYS A 153 -16.83 -8.10 -8.35
N TYR A 154 -16.35 -9.31 -8.57
CA TYR A 154 -15.10 -9.78 -8.00
C TYR A 154 -14.01 -9.70 -9.08
N MET A 155 -12.81 -9.28 -8.70
CA MET A 155 -11.71 -9.18 -9.68
C MET A 155 -11.37 -10.54 -10.30
N GLY A 156 -11.52 -11.63 -9.53
CA GLY A 156 -11.29 -12.99 -10.03
C GLY A 156 -12.32 -13.47 -11.05
N ASP A 157 -13.38 -12.71 -11.31
CA ASP A 157 -14.30 -12.98 -12.42
C ASP A 157 -13.72 -12.48 -13.77
N TYR A 158 -12.53 -11.85 -13.78
CA TYR A 158 -11.88 -11.26 -14.95
C TYR A 158 -10.47 -11.79 -15.15
N GLU A 159 -10.07 -11.94 -16.41
CA GLU A 159 -8.73 -12.34 -16.77
C GLU A 159 -7.80 -11.12 -16.73
N HIS A 160 -7.03 -11.00 -15.64
CA HIS A 160 -6.11 -9.90 -15.42
C HIS A 160 -4.72 -10.44 -15.02
N PRO A 161 -3.62 -9.71 -15.33
CA PRO A 161 -2.28 -10.16 -14.99
C PRO A 161 -2.13 -10.40 -13.49
N ILE A 162 -1.33 -11.39 -13.11
CA ILE A 162 -0.99 -11.62 -11.70
C ILE A 162 -0.08 -10.48 -11.23
N ARG A 163 -0.36 -9.94 -10.05
CA ARG A 163 0.60 -9.07 -9.37
C ARG A 163 1.70 -9.93 -8.78
N HIS A 164 2.83 -9.98 -9.45
CA HIS A 164 4.04 -10.48 -8.82
C HIS A 164 4.51 -9.47 -7.75
N GLY A 165 5.18 -9.99 -6.72
CA GLY A 165 5.91 -9.15 -5.79
C GLY A 165 6.86 -8.24 -6.57
N VAL A 166 6.94 -6.98 -6.13
CA VAL A 166 7.82 -5.89 -6.58
C VAL A 166 8.43 -6.13 -7.96
N CYS A 167 7.92 -5.45 -9.00
CA CYS A 167 8.76 -5.23 -10.19
C CYS A 167 10.03 -4.55 -9.68
N LEU A 168 11.15 -5.28 -9.69
CA LEU A 168 12.49 -4.79 -9.38
C LEU A 168 12.91 -3.87 -10.52
N LYS A 169 12.22 -2.73 -10.62
CA LYS A 169 12.61 -1.65 -11.51
C LYS A 169 13.70 -0.90 -10.78
N VAL A 170 14.85 -0.77 -11.41
CA VAL A 170 15.81 0.28 -11.07
C VAL A 170 15.07 1.59 -11.30
N GLU A 171 14.56 2.20 -10.22
CA GLU A 171 13.95 3.52 -10.35
C GLU A 171 15.08 4.48 -10.71
N PRO A 172 15.03 5.17 -11.86
CA PRO A 172 15.99 6.21 -12.16
C PRO A 172 15.93 7.23 -11.04
N MET A 173 17.10 7.71 -10.64
CA MET A 173 17.38 8.65 -9.55
C MET A 173 16.69 10.01 -9.82
N LYS A 174 15.36 10.04 -9.79
CA LYS A 174 14.55 11.23 -10.05
C LYS A 174 14.45 12.05 -8.78
N TYR A 175 15.54 12.74 -8.45
CA TYR A 175 15.50 13.82 -7.49
C TYR A 175 14.93 15.07 -8.15
N ASN A 176 13.97 15.71 -7.49
CA ASN A 176 13.74 17.13 -7.74
C ASN A 176 14.71 17.90 -6.84
N THR A 177 15.81 18.38 -7.39
CA THR A 177 16.93 18.95 -6.62
C THR A 177 16.67 20.38 -6.11
N LYS A 178 15.60 21.06 -6.55
CA LYS A 178 15.45 22.50 -6.31
C LYS A 178 14.68 22.89 -5.05
N LEU A 179 13.90 21.99 -4.45
CA LEU A 179 13.06 22.23 -3.28
C LEU A 179 13.05 20.95 -2.40
N GLY A 180 12.97 21.08 -1.08
CA GLY A 180 12.71 19.95 -0.17
C GLY A 180 13.92 19.21 0.41
N GLU A 181 15.12 19.79 0.33
CA GLU A 181 16.37 19.21 0.86
C GLU A 181 16.25 18.76 2.32
N LYS A 182 15.69 19.59 3.20
CA LYS A 182 15.47 19.24 4.61
C LYS A 182 14.57 18.00 4.78
N ALA A 183 13.50 17.92 4.00
CA ALA A 183 12.60 16.76 4.04
C ALA A 183 13.29 15.48 3.54
N ARG A 184 14.13 15.60 2.52
CA ARG A 184 14.95 14.50 1.99
C ARG A 184 15.99 14.03 3.00
N ASP A 185 16.73 14.94 3.61
CA ASP A 185 17.76 14.62 4.60
C ASP A 185 17.14 13.94 5.81
N LEU A 186 16.04 14.47 6.33
CA LEU A 186 15.27 13.81 7.40
C LEU A 186 14.69 12.47 6.95
N GLY A 187 14.29 12.33 5.68
CA GLY A 187 13.84 11.07 5.09
C GLY A 187 14.94 10.02 4.98
N LEU A 188 16.17 10.42 4.67
CA LEU A 188 17.35 9.54 4.65
C LEU A 188 17.79 9.16 6.06
N LEU A 189 17.69 10.10 6.99
CA LEU A 189 18.07 9.94 8.38
C LEU A 189 17.12 8.99 9.12
N THR A 190 15.81 9.23 9.01
CA THR A 190 14.78 8.56 9.83
C THR A 190 14.01 7.49 9.09
N GLY A 191 14.01 7.53 7.76
CA GLY A 191 13.20 6.66 6.92
C GLY A 191 11.70 6.93 7.03
N LEU A 192 11.21 7.95 7.74
CA LEU A 192 9.78 8.23 7.93
C LEU A 192 9.04 8.52 6.60
N ARG A 193 7.75 8.17 6.55
CA ARG A 193 6.91 8.48 5.37
C ARG A 193 6.65 9.99 5.28
N ARG A 194 6.35 10.50 4.08
CA ARG A 194 5.99 11.90 3.86
C ARG A 194 5.02 12.46 4.90
N ASN A 195 3.89 11.80 5.11
CA ASN A 195 2.90 12.27 6.09
C ASN A 195 3.35 12.13 7.54
N GLU A 196 4.23 11.16 7.84
CA GLU A 196 4.80 10.99 9.18
C GLU A 196 5.78 12.15 9.47
N LEU A 197 6.65 12.51 8.52
CA LEU A 197 7.55 13.67 8.60
C LEU A 197 6.79 14.99 8.67
N ALA A 198 5.79 15.17 7.81
CA ALA A 198 4.98 16.39 7.75
C ALA A 198 4.20 16.72 9.04
N GLN A 199 4.03 15.72 9.92
CA GLN A 199 3.30 15.83 11.18
C GLN A 199 4.22 15.63 12.39
N LEU A 200 5.52 15.45 12.18
CA LEU A 200 6.45 15.17 13.25
C LEU A 200 6.68 16.42 14.09
N LYS A 201 6.32 16.33 15.38
CA LYS A 201 6.56 17.39 16.34
C LYS A 201 7.85 17.14 17.10
N ILE A 202 8.49 18.21 17.54
CA ILE A 202 9.72 18.15 18.35
C ILE A 202 9.49 17.32 19.61
N LYS A 203 8.34 17.52 20.28
CA LYS A 203 7.98 16.78 21.51
C LYS A 203 7.86 15.26 21.33
N ASP A 204 7.68 14.77 20.10
CA ASP A 204 7.55 13.35 19.77
C ASP A 204 8.92 12.68 19.56
N ILE A 205 10.01 13.44 19.66
CA ILE A 205 11.40 12.99 19.58
C ILE A 205 11.95 12.86 21.01
N LYS A 206 12.46 11.68 21.36
CA LYS A 206 12.98 11.37 22.70
C LYS A 206 14.41 10.85 22.62
N PHE A 207 15.34 11.65 23.12
CA PHE A 207 16.75 11.26 23.28
C PHE A 207 16.86 10.27 24.43
N ILE A 208 17.45 9.11 24.16
CA ILE A 208 17.69 8.07 25.17
C ILE A 208 19.11 8.20 25.70
N ASP A 209 20.06 8.39 24.80
CA ASP A 209 21.48 8.62 25.08
C ASP A 209 22.08 9.45 23.92
N CYS A 210 23.41 9.62 23.91
CA CYS A 210 24.11 10.39 22.87
C CYS A 210 24.10 9.71 21.48
N GLU A 211 23.76 8.42 21.40
CA GLU A 211 23.76 7.66 20.16
C GLU A 211 22.36 7.22 19.72
N THR A 212 21.36 7.29 20.60
CA THR A 212 20.05 6.67 20.38
C THR A 212 18.91 7.66 20.59
N VAL A 213 18.06 7.76 19.57
CA VAL A 213 16.83 8.58 19.61
C VAL A 213 15.61 7.73 19.24
N HIS A 214 14.55 7.86 20.01
CA HIS A 214 13.24 7.31 19.71
C HIS A 214 12.32 8.39 19.13
N ILE A 215 11.81 8.16 17.92
CA ILE A 215 10.89 9.07 17.24
C ILE A 215 9.51 8.41 17.17
N PHE A 216 8.51 9.05 17.77
CA PHE A 216 7.13 8.56 17.78
C PHE A 216 6.31 9.22 16.66
N SER A 217 5.56 8.42 15.90
CA SER A 217 4.74 8.94 14.79
C SER A 217 3.45 8.16 14.59
N ILE A 218 2.46 8.80 13.96
CA ILE A 218 1.20 8.16 13.54
C ILE A 218 1.30 7.77 12.07
N GLY A 219 1.53 6.48 11.82
CA GLY A 219 1.63 5.93 10.49
C GLY A 219 0.30 5.56 9.84
N LYS A 220 0.42 4.96 8.65
CA LYS A 220 -0.73 4.53 7.83
C LYS A 220 -1.72 3.67 8.63
N GLY A 221 -2.98 4.10 8.63
CA GLY A 221 -4.07 3.42 9.34
C GLY A 221 -4.15 3.74 10.84
N GLY A 222 -3.54 4.83 11.28
CA GLY A 222 -3.57 5.25 12.69
C GLY A 222 -2.63 4.46 13.59
N LYS A 223 -1.56 3.88 13.02
CA LYS A 223 -0.61 3.04 13.76
C LYS A 223 0.38 3.90 14.52
N HIS A 224 0.53 3.66 15.81
CA HIS A 224 1.55 4.29 16.64
C HIS A 224 2.89 3.59 16.39
N ASN A 225 3.78 4.29 15.70
CA ASN A 225 5.09 3.80 15.31
C ASN A 225 6.16 4.34 16.27
N ARG A 226 7.22 3.55 16.46
CA ARG A 226 8.45 3.99 17.12
C ARG A 226 9.61 3.73 16.18
N THR A 227 10.19 4.80 15.65
CA THR A 227 11.42 4.75 14.87
C THR A 227 12.61 4.88 15.80
N VAL A 228 13.64 4.06 15.59
CA VAL A 228 14.87 4.09 16.39
C VAL A 228 16.00 4.59 15.48
N LEU A 229 16.47 5.80 15.74
CA LEU A 229 17.65 6.38 15.11
C LEU A 229 18.87 6.05 15.97
N LYS A 230 19.96 5.62 15.33
CA LYS A 230 21.22 5.24 15.97
C LYS A 230 22.42 5.96 15.37
N GLY A 231 23.42 6.22 16.19
CA GLY A 231 24.75 6.75 15.84
C GLY A 231 24.89 8.24 16.15
N ILE A 232 26.01 8.62 16.74
CA ILE A 232 26.33 9.99 17.19
C ILE A 232 26.08 11.02 16.07
N VAL A 233 26.65 10.78 14.88
CA VAL A 233 26.52 11.71 13.73
C VAL A 233 25.06 11.92 13.34
N ALA A 234 24.26 10.85 13.35
CA ALA A 234 22.85 10.93 13.00
C ALA A 234 22.04 11.68 14.07
N VAL A 235 22.36 11.46 15.35
CA VAL A 235 21.74 12.15 16.49
C VAL A 235 22.08 13.64 16.48
N GLU A 236 23.33 14.01 16.25
CA GLU A 236 23.74 15.42 16.17
C GLU A 236 23.07 16.15 15.02
N LYS A 237 23.01 15.53 13.83
CA LYS A 237 22.28 16.09 12.69
C LYS A 237 20.78 16.28 12.98
N LEU A 238 20.16 15.39 13.75
CA LEU A 238 18.78 15.58 14.18
C LEU A 238 18.63 16.76 15.16
N LYS A 239 19.58 16.94 16.08
CA LYS A 239 19.59 18.07 17.01
C LYS A 239 19.72 19.41 16.28
N GLU A 240 20.52 19.48 15.21
CA GLU A 240 20.61 20.67 14.35
C GLU A 240 19.25 21.09 13.80
N TYR A 241 18.50 20.15 13.23
CA TYR A 241 17.15 20.45 12.70
C TYR A 241 16.14 20.83 13.78
N ILE A 242 16.29 20.30 15.00
CA ILE A 242 15.46 20.68 16.15
C ILE A 242 15.76 22.12 16.55
N ARG A 243 17.04 22.48 16.74
CA ARG A 243 17.45 23.85 17.07
C ARG A 243 16.92 24.85 16.05
N GLU A 244 17.10 24.55 14.76
CA GLU A 244 16.61 25.40 13.67
C GLU A 244 15.07 25.58 13.72
N ALA A 245 14.33 24.56 14.13
CA ALA A 245 12.88 24.63 14.28
C ALA A 245 12.48 25.45 15.54
N GLU A 246 13.20 25.28 16.65
CA GLU A 246 12.99 26.02 17.90
C GLU A 246 13.29 27.51 17.73
N GLU A 247 14.39 27.87 17.05
CA GLU A 247 14.76 29.24 16.70
C GLU A 247 13.67 29.96 15.88
N LYS A 248 12.93 29.20 15.06
CA LYS A 248 11.79 29.69 14.28
C LYS A 248 10.46 29.65 15.04
N GLY A 249 10.47 29.24 16.31
CA GLY A 249 9.26 29.07 17.12
C GLY A 249 8.30 27.99 16.61
N SER A 250 8.80 26.98 15.90
CA SER A 250 8.00 25.93 15.27
C SER A 250 7.93 24.67 16.13
N ASP A 251 6.71 24.23 16.46
CA ASP A 251 6.47 22.93 17.09
C ASP A 251 6.83 21.73 16.19
N PHE A 252 6.88 21.96 14.88
CA PHE A 252 7.09 20.93 13.85
C PHE A 252 8.51 21.00 13.30
N LEU A 253 9.07 19.82 13.01
CA LEU A 253 10.40 19.72 12.43
C LEU A 253 10.46 20.23 10.98
N LEU A 254 9.33 20.17 10.27
CA LEU A 254 9.15 20.68 8.92
C LEU A 254 8.01 21.70 8.87
N THR A 255 8.21 22.77 8.14
CA THR A 255 7.14 23.68 7.73
C THR A 255 6.20 22.98 6.74
N LYS A 256 4.99 23.54 6.58
CA LYS A 256 4.02 23.05 5.58
C LYS A 256 4.56 23.11 4.14
N ALA A 257 5.43 24.08 3.84
CA ALA A 257 6.03 24.22 2.51
C ALA A 257 7.05 23.10 2.24
N GLU A 258 7.99 22.88 3.17
CA GLU A 258 8.99 21.81 3.07
C GLU A 258 8.34 20.43 3.00
N ALA A 259 7.27 20.21 3.78
CA ALA A 259 6.54 18.94 3.79
C ALA A 259 5.73 18.64 2.50
N ARG A 260 5.39 19.67 1.71
CA ARG A 260 4.59 19.54 0.48
C ARG A 260 5.42 19.15 -0.74
N VAL A 261 6.74 19.31 -0.68
CA VAL A 261 7.59 19.07 -1.85
C VAL A 261 7.55 17.59 -2.23
N PRO A 262 7.33 17.25 -3.51
CA PRO A 262 7.36 15.88 -3.99
C PRO A 262 8.80 15.37 -4.06
N ASP A 263 9.43 15.15 -2.90
CA ASP A 263 10.66 14.41 -2.83
C ASP A 263 10.39 12.91 -2.95
N ALA A 264 11.38 12.21 -3.52
CA ALA A 264 11.48 10.75 -3.58
C ALA A 264 11.68 10.13 -2.18
N LEU A 265 10.84 10.51 -1.20
CA LEU A 265 10.91 10.04 0.19
C LEU A 265 10.69 8.53 0.30
N HIS A 266 9.99 7.94 -0.66
CA HIS A 266 9.89 6.47 -0.75
C HIS A 266 11.25 5.82 -1.04
N TYR A 267 12.08 6.46 -1.86
CA TYR A 267 13.45 6.04 -2.11
C TYR A 267 14.35 6.32 -0.91
N CYS A 268 14.26 7.52 -0.29
CA CYS A 268 15.03 7.84 0.92
C CYS A 268 14.77 6.83 2.05
N ARG A 269 13.50 6.43 2.22
CA ARG A 269 13.11 5.36 3.15
C ARG A 269 13.73 4.00 2.81
N ALA A 270 13.90 3.68 1.53
CA ALA A 270 14.59 2.45 1.11
C ALA A 270 16.08 2.52 1.43
N ILE A 271 16.74 3.63 1.15
CA ILE A 271 18.16 3.84 1.50
C ILE A 271 18.37 3.76 3.01
N CYS A 272 17.54 4.44 3.81
CA CYS A 272 17.59 4.35 5.28
C CYS A 272 17.47 2.90 5.76
N ALA A 273 16.53 2.13 5.19
CA ALA A 273 16.33 0.73 5.52
C ALA A 273 17.53 -0.16 5.13
N GLN A 274 18.13 0.07 3.95
CA GLN A 274 19.32 -0.65 3.49
C GLN A 274 20.53 -0.34 4.37
N ASN A 275 20.80 0.94 4.64
CA ASN A 275 21.90 1.38 5.50
C ASN A 275 21.76 0.78 6.90
N THR A 276 20.55 0.80 7.47
CA THR A 276 20.29 0.20 8.78
C THR A 276 20.49 -1.32 8.76
N TYR A 277 20.04 -2.00 7.69
CA TYR A 277 20.24 -3.44 7.54
C TYR A 277 21.73 -3.80 7.57
N TYR A 278 22.55 -3.14 6.75
CA TYR A 278 23.98 -3.41 6.67
C TYR A 278 24.73 -2.98 7.94
N ALA A 279 24.33 -1.90 8.61
CA ALA A 279 24.90 -1.51 9.89
C ALA A 279 24.66 -2.59 10.97
N VAL A 280 23.42 -3.07 11.10
CA VAL A 280 23.07 -4.15 12.04
C VAL A 280 23.81 -5.45 11.70
N LEU A 281 23.93 -5.77 10.40
CA LEU A 281 24.69 -6.93 9.95
C LEU A 281 26.16 -6.83 10.40
N LYS A 282 26.81 -5.71 10.10
CA LYS A 282 28.21 -5.44 10.46
C LYS A 282 28.45 -5.48 11.98
N GLU A 283 27.51 -4.94 12.78
CA GLU A 283 27.60 -5.04 14.24
C GLU A 283 27.55 -6.50 14.73
N MET A 284 26.69 -7.34 14.15
CA MET A 284 26.59 -8.75 14.50
C MET A 284 27.80 -9.58 14.02
N GLU A 285 28.43 -9.17 12.91
CA GLU A 285 29.67 -9.78 12.41
C GLU A 285 30.86 -9.43 13.31
N ASN A 286 30.94 -8.17 13.76
CA ASN A 286 32.00 -7.71 14.65
C ASN A 286 31.86 -8.25 16.08
N ASP A 287 30.63 -8.40 16.58
CA ASP A 287 30.34 -8.92 17.92
C ASP A 287 29.14 -9.90 17.86
N PRO A 288 29.40 -11.22 17.88
CA PRO A 288 28.34 -12.23 17.86
C PRO A 288 27.32 -12.11 19.01
N ALA A 289 27.69 -11.52 20.15
CA ALA A 289 26.77 -11.30 21.26
C ALA A 289 25.65 -10.30 20.91
N LYS A 290 25.91 -9.36 19.98
CA LYS A 290 24.91 -8.40 19.48
C LYS A 290 23.70 -9.08 18.87
N ARG A 291 23.85 -10.28 18.31
CA ARG A 291 22.71 -11.02 17.75
C ARG A 291 21.67 -11.30 18.83
N ALA A 292 22.09 -11.73 20.02
CA ALA A 292 21.19 -12.00 21.13
C ALA A 292 20.49 -10.72 21.60
N GLU A 293 21.22 -9.60 21.68
CA GLU A 293 20.63 -8.29 21.99
C GLU A 293 19.54 -7.89 20.98
N TYR A 294 19.82 -8.02 19.68
CA TYR A 294 18.87 -7.67 18.62
C TYR A 294 17.63 -8.55 18.64
N VAL A 295 17.79 -9.86 18.85
CA VAL A 295 16.67 -10.78 19.07
C VAL A 295 15.82 -10.34 20.25
N GLN A 296 16.43 -9.95 21.36
CA GLN A 296 15.68 -9.49 22.53
C GLN A 296 14.95 -8.17 22.27
N LYS A 297 15.59 -7.19 21.59
CA LYS A 297 14.96 -5.93 21.17
C LYS A 297 13.74 -6.18 20.28
N ILE A 298 13.83 -7.11 19.33
CA ILE A 298 12.71 -7.54 18.48
C ILE A 298 11.57 -8.12 19.33
N LYS A 299 11.86 -9.08 20.21
CA LYS A 299 10.84 -9.69 21.09
C LYS A 299 10.14 -8.66 21.98
N ASN A 300 10.91 -7.74 22.56
CA ASN A 300 10.39 -6.67 23.40
C ASN A 300 9.43 -5.76 22.62
N GLU A 301 9.74 -5.44 21.37
CA GLU A 301 8.89 -4.60 20.53
C GLU A 301 7.58 -5.28 20.12
N PHE A 302 7.63 -6.58 19.82
CA PHE A 302 6.42 -7.37 19.61
C PHE A 302 5.52 -7.39 20.86
N LYS A 303 6.12 -7.57 22.05
CA LYS A 303 5.41 -7.52 23.34
C LYS A 303 4.79 -6.14 23.58
N ARG A 304 5.55 -5.05 23.38
CA ARG A 304 5.09 -3.66 23.51
C ARG A 304 3.85 -3.39 22.64
N CYS A 305 3.88 -3.89 21.40
CA CYS A 305 2.77 -3.70 20.47
C CYS A 305 1.64 -4.73 20.62
N LYS A 306 1.70 -5.64 21.60
CA LYS A 306 0.74 -6.74 21.80
C LYS A 306 0.56 -7.60 20.54
N ARG A 307 1.66 -7.89 19.84
CA ARG A 307 1.69 -8.69 18.61
C ARG A 307 2.48 -9.98 18.83
N LYS A 308 2.02 -11.05 18.18
CA LYS A 308 2.75 -12.33 18.15
C LYS A 308 3.84 -12.30 17.08
N LEU A 309 5.08 -12.62 17.46
CA LEU A 309 6.16 -12.93 16.53
C LEU A 309 5.88 -14.31 15.93
N LYS A 310 5.66 -14.37 14.62
CA LYS A 310 5.34 -15.61 13.89
C LYS A 310 6.55 -16.20 13.13
N GLU A 311 7.60 -15.41 12.97
CA GLU A 311 8.78 -15.79 12.19
C GLU A 311 9.86 -16.36 13.10
N ASP A 312 10.51 -17.42 12.64
CA ASP A 312 11.66 -18.03 13.30
C ASP A 312 12.94 -17.25 12.98
N LEU A 313 13.43 -16.46 13.93
CA LEU A 313 14.60 -15.60 13.78
C LEU A 313 15.93 -16.36 13.63
N ASN A 314 15.97 -17.64 13.98
CA ASN A 314 17.19 -18.46 13.87
C ASN A 314 17.44 -18.90 12.42
N LYS A 315 16.42 -18.84 11.57
CA LYS A 315 16.53 -19.20 10.16
C LYS A 315 16.65 -17.95 9.29
N PRO A 316 17.55 -17.94 8.29
CA PRO A 316 17.62 -16.83 7.35
C PRO A 316 16.32 -16.74 6.53
N TYR A 317 16.06 -15.55 5.98
CA TYR A 317 15.02 -15.38 4.99
C TYR A 317 15.54 -15.76 3.62
N ARG A 318 14.76 -16.56 2.87
CA ARG A 318 15.11 -17.01 1.51
C ARG A 318 14.01 -16.57 0.54
N LEU A 319 14.40 -15.89 -0.54
CA LEU A 319 13.48 -15.58 -1.63
C LEU A 319 13.00 -16.87 -2.32
N ARG A 320 11.77 -16.85 -2.84
CA ARG A 320 11.11 -18.00 -3.48
C ARG A 320 10.34 -17.57 -4.72
N GLY A 321 10.16 -18.52 -5.64
CA GLY A 321 9.42 -18.34 -6.90
C GLY A 321 9.94 -17.15 -7.72
N TYR A 322 9.02 -16.42 -8.34
CA TYR A 322 9.30 -15.24 -9.17
C TYR A 322 10.28 -14.25 -8.54
N ASN A 323 10.16 -13.96 -7.23
CA ASN A 323 11.03 -12.97 -6.58
C ASN A 323 12.49 -13.44 -6.49
N ARG A 324 12.72 -14.77 -6.42
CA ARG A 324 14.08 -15.34 -6.44
C ARG A 324 14.67 -15.20 -7.83
N GLU A 325 13.91 -15.56 -8.86
CA GLU A 325 14.33 -15.44 -10.27
C GLU A 325 14.63 -13.98 -10.63
N ALA A 326 13.74 -13.07 -10.25
CA ALA A 326 13.92 -11.65 -10.49
C ALA A 326 15.13 -11.06 -9.74
N ALA A 327 15.41 -11.50 -8.51
CA ALA A 327 16.62 -11.07 -7.79
C ALA A 327 17.90 -11.58 -8.46
N LEU A 328 17.91 -12.84 -8.91
CA LEU A 328 19.04 -13.42 -9.64
C LEU A 328 19.30 -12.69 -10.96
N SER A 329 18.24 -12.33 -11.71
CA SER A 329 18.40 -11.62 -13.00
C SER A 329 19.00 -10.23 -12.87
N ILE A 330 18.98 -9.63 -11.66
CA ILE A 330 19.60 -8.33 -11.39
C ILE A 330 20.82 -8.43 -10.45
N GLY A 331 21.35 -9.63 -10.23
CA GLY A 331 22.55 -9.85 -9.42
C GLY A 331 22.39 -9.56 -7.93
N LYS A 332 21.17 -9.60 -7.39
CA LYS A 332 20.89 -9.33 -5.96
C LYS A 332 20.91 -10.62 -5.13
N PRO A 333 21.22 -10.55 -3.81
CA PRO A 333 21.18 -11.70 -2.92
C PRO A 333 19.80 -12.36 -2.86
N ILE A 334 19.79 -13.69 -2.69
CA ILE A 334 18.55 -14.47 -2.50
C ILE A 334 18.34 -14.95 -1.06
N VAL A 335 19.32 -14.71 -0.19
CA VAL A 335 19.30 -15.04 1.24
C VAL A 335 19.62 -13.78 2.03
N TYR A 336 18.84 -13.50 3.07
CA TYR A 336 18.99 -12.33 3.93
C TYR A 336 18.99 -12.76 5.40
N ASP A 337 19.74 -12.04 6.23
CA ASP A 337 19.71 -12.25 7.68
C ASP A 337 18.36 -11.80 8.24
N ARG A 338 17.66 -12.71 8.90
CA ARG A 338 16.30 -12.47 9.37
C ARG A 338 16.25 -11.56 10.60
N VAL A 339 17.28 -11.56 11.44
CA VAL A 339 17.35 -10.67 12.62
C VAL A 339 17.52 -9.23 12.15
N ALA A 340 18.49 -8.96 11.28
CA ALA A 340 18.69 -7.64 10.69
C ALA A 340 17.46 -7.15 9.91
N ALA A 341 16.86 -8.01 9.07
CA ALA A 341 15.67 -7.65 8.32
C ALA A 341 14.45 -7.37 9.22
N MET A 342 14.27 -8.14 10.30
CA MET A 342 13.17 -7.92 11.26
C MET A 342 13.40 -6.65 12.09
N TYR A 343 14.64 -6.36 12.49
CA TYR A 343 14.98 -5.10 13.16
C TYR A 343 14.57 -3.89 12.30
N VAL A 344 14.97 -3.86 11.03
CA VAL A 344 14.56 -2.81 10.08
C VAL A 344 13.04 -2.79 9.88
N SER A 345 12.41 -3.97 9.80
CA SER A 345 10.95 -4.10 9.68
C SER A 345 10.20 -3.43 10.83
N LEU A 346 10.76 -3.48 12.05
CA LEU A 346 10.13 -2.92 13.24
C LEU A 346 10.46 -1.44 13.42
N PHE A 347 11.74 -1.09 13.41
CA PHE A 347 12.22 0.21 13.88
C PHE A 347 12.42 1.26 12.80
N ILE A 348 12.31 0.90 11.53
CA ILE A 348 12.35 1.85 10.40
C ILE A 348 11.06 1.75 9.59
N LEU A 349 10.69 0.53 9.20
CA LEU A 349 9.64 0.31 8.21
C LEU A 349 8.22 0.14 8.78
N HIS A 350 8.12 -0.28 10.05
CA HIS A 350 6.87 -0.53 10.79
C HIS A 350 5.97 -1.60 10.14
N HIS A 351 6.56 -2.62 9.50
CA HIS A 351 5.84 -3.72 8.84
C HIS A 351 5.57 -4.91 9.76
N PHE A 352 6.46 -5.20 10.72
CA PHE A 352 6.40 -6.39 11.60
C PHE A 352 6.38 -7.71 10.83
N ARG A 353 7.07 -7.75 9.70
CA ARG A 353 7.27 -8.93 8.85
C ARG A 353 8.45 -8.72 7.91
N THR A 354 9.27 -9.75 7.70
CA THR A 354 10.49 -9.61 6.89
C THR A 354 10.22 -9.65 5.39
N ASP A 355 9.17 -10.36 4.94
CA ASP A 355 8.79 -10.47 3.53
C ASP A 355 8.66 -9.10 2.84
N THR A 356 7.98 -8.16 3.49
CA THR A 356 7.72 -6.82 2.95
C THR A 356 8.96 -5.96 2.97
N THR A 357 9.74 -6.04 4.05
CA THR A 357 11.02 -5.34 4.17
C THR A 357 11.96 -5.73 3.04
N ILE A 358 12.13 -7.03 2.84
CA ILE A 358 13.06 -7.56 1.85
C ILE A 358 12.57 -7.19 0.44
N LEU A 359 11.35 -7.59 0.08
CA LEU A 359 10.84 -7.41 -1.28
C LEU A 359 10.73 -5.94 -1.69
N HIS A 360 10.27 -5.05 -0.80
CA HIS A 360 10.01 -3.66 -1.16
C HIS A 360 11.17 -2.69 -0.90
N TYR A 361 12.18 -3.09 -0.11
CA TYR A 361 13.23 -2.16 0.32
C TYR A 361 14.65 -2.72 0.19
N LEU A 362 14.91 -4.02 0.39
CA LEU A 362 16.28 -4.55 0.37
C LEU A 362 16.69 -5.18 -0.97
N VAL A 363 15.74 -5.74 -1.73
CA VAL A 363 16.00 -6.32 -3.07
C VAL A 363 16.01 -5.25 -4.17
N LYS A 364 15.58 -4.01 -3.86
CA LYS A 364 15.48 -2.90 -4.82
C LYS A 364 16.83 -2.41 -5.34
#